data_AF-A0A510V6T1-F1
#
_entry.id   AF-A0A510V6T1-F1
#
_cell.length_a   1.000
_cell.length_b   1.000
_cell.length_c   1.000
_cell.angle_alpha   90.00
_cell.angle_beta   90.00
_cell.angle_gamma   90.00
#
_symmetry.space_group_name_H-M   'P 1'
#
loop_
_entity.id
_entity.type
_entity.pdbx_description
1 polymer ?
#
loop_
_entity_poly.entity_id
_entity_poly.type
_entity_poly.pdbx_seq_one_letter_code
_entity_poly.pdbx_strand_id
1 'polypeptide(L)'
;MARVRSRRGGHPVNRDDAEEWTAALGQSMTGGWRLVLLAQRMGVPAALGMSTQEWVRSIGGYVRVEIDERREAARELVAPVDQGGEGLSQREAAAVLGVGQATVQRDVSDPDGSPAVVPDAHADTRIDPDGSRLPRRPPVIDPERERADAERQARSDLYTGICRAVQTVGAYGGYADIDALMAEFGPDELDPPQIARALARDNLTAARHLIDELMVWQALP
;
A
#
# COMPACT_ATOMS: atom_id res chain seq x y z
N MET A 1 19.49 -9.70 48.50
CA MET A 1 18.69 -8.87 47.57
C MET A 1 19.64 -8.09 46.67
N ALA A 2 19.85 -8.56 45.44
CA ALA A 2 20.75 -7.91 44.47
C ALA A 2 19.94 -6.96 43.56
N ARG A 3 20.31 -5.68 43.54
CA ARG A 3 19.73 -4.66 42.65
C ARG A 3 20.21 -4.91 41.21
N VAL A 4 19.27 -5.25 40.32
CA VAL A 4 19.49 -5.27 38.88
C VAL A 4 19.69 -3.83 38.40
N ARG A 5 20.94 -3.48 38.05
CA ARG A 5 21.28 -2.21 37.40
C ARG A 5 20.83 -2.30 35.94
N SER A 6 19.70 -1.67 35.63
CA SER A 6 19.25 -1.39 34.27
C SER A 6 20.31 -0.54 33.55
N ARG A 7 21.04 -1.15 32.60
CA ARG A 7 21.86 -0.43 31.63
C ARG A 7 20.96 0.02 30.47
N ARG A 8 20.15 1.05 30.69
CA ARG A 8 19.54 1.80 29.56
C ARG A 8 20.51 2.91 29.16
N GLY A 9 21.45 2.57 28.30
CA GLY A 9 22.32 3.51 27.61
C GLY A 9 22.27 3.20 26.12
N GLY A 10 21.13 3.48 25.48
CA GLY A 10 21.09 3.55 24.03
C GLY A 10 21.81 4.82 23.62
N HIS A 11 22.89 4.70 22.84
CA HIS A 11 23.49 5.87 22.23
C HIS A 11 22.43 6.54 21.34
N PRO A 12 22.19 7.87 21.48
CA PRO A 12 21.29 8.56 20.58
C PRO A 12 21.82 8.39 19.16
N VAL A 13 20.98 7.83 18.29
CA VAL A 13 21.29 7.63 16.87
C VAL A 13 21.57 9.00 16.27
N ASN A 14 22.78 9.17 15.71
CA ASN A 14 23.12 10.42 15.04
C ASN A 14 22.44 10.47 13.66
N ARG A 15 22.38 11.66 13.06
CA ARG A 15 21.69 11.87 11.79
C ARG A 15 22.26 11.01 10.65
N ASP A 16 23.58 10.90 10.58
CA ASP A 16 24.26 10.18 9.50
C ASP A 16 23.97 8.68 9.60
N ASP A 17 24.00 8.09 10.80
CA ASP A 17 23.63 6.70 11.05
C ASP A 17 22.15 6.43 10.68
N ALA A 18 21.26 7.39 10.96
CA ALA A 18 19.84 7.28 10.60
C ALA A 18 19.63 7.35 9.07
N GLU A 19 20.38 8.21 8.37
CA GLU A 19 20.34 8.33 6.92
C GLU A 19 20.92 7.07 6.24
N GLU A 20 22.04 6.54 6.73
CA GLU A 20 22.64 5.30 6.25
C GLU A 20 21.72 4.10 6.48
N TRP A 21 21.15 3.97 7.68
CA TRP A 21 20.17 2.91 7.98
C TRP A 21 18.92 3.03 7.11
N THR A 22 18.44 4.25 6.86
CA THR A 22 17.27 4.49 5.99
C THR A 22 17.58 4.12 4.54
N ALA A 23 18.78 4.42 4.05
CA ALA A 23 19.23 4.02 2.71
C ALA A 23 19.35 2.49 2.59
N ALA A 24 19.95 1.83 3.59
CA ALA A 24 20.07 0.37 3.64
C ALA A 24 18.70 -0.33 3.74
N LEU A 25 17.78 0.24 4.52
CA LEU A 25 16.40 -0.22 4.58
C LEU A 25 15.68 -0.02 3.24
N GLY A 26 15.89 1.12 2.58
CA GLY A 26 15.42 1.39 1.23
C GLY A 26 15.87 0.30 0.25
N GLN A 27 17.16 -0.03 0.21
CA GLN A 27 17.67 -1.11 -0.65
C GLN A 27 17.11 -2.49 -0.30
N SER A 28 16.88 -2.77 1.00
CA SER A 28 16.27 -4.03 1.44
C SER A 28 14.80 -4.14 1.02
N MET A 29 14.08 -3.02 1.00
CA MET A 29 12.67 -2.93 0.61
C MET A 29 12.49 -2.91 -0.91
N THR A 30 13.39 -2.25 -1.64
CA THR A 30 13.46 -2.23 -3.12
C THR A 30 13.67 -3.64 -3.71
N GLY A 31 14.30 -4.55 -2.96
CA GLY A 31 14.43 -5.97 -3.32
C GLY A 31 13.22 -6.85 -2.98
N GLY A 32 12.16 -6.31 -2.36
CA GLY A 32 11.07 -7.11 -1.81
C GLY A 32 10.34 -7.98 -2.85
N TRP A 33 10.18 -7.47 -4.08
CA TRP A 33 9.56 -8.23 -5.17
C TRP A 33 10.42 -9.43 -5.62
N ARG A 34 11.76 -9.36 -5.50
CA ARG A 34 12.65 -10.49 -5.81
C ARG A 34 12.49 -11.62 -4.81
N LEU A 35 12.20 -11.32 -3.55
CA LEU A 35 11.87 -12.33 -2.54
C LEU A 35 10.51 -13.00 -2.83
N VAL A 36 9.52 -12.22 -3.26
CA VAL A 36 8.21 -12.75 -3.70
C VAL A 36 8.39 -13.66 -4.92
N LEU A 37 9.18 -13.21 -5.90
CA LEU A 37 9.51 -14.00 -7.07
C LEU A 37 10.23 -15.31 -6.71
N LEU A 38 11.24 -15.25 -5.84
CA LEU A 38 11.97 -16.42 -5.39
C LEU A 38 11.03 -17.41 -4.68
N ALA A 39 10.17 -16.93 -3.78
CA ALA A 39 9.18 -17.76 -3.09
C ALA A 39 8.19 -18.41 -4.07
N GLN A 40 7.76 -17.67 -5.10
CA GLN A 40 6.92 -18.21 -6.17
C GLN A 40 7.65 -19.31 -6.96
N ARG A 41 8.91 -19.07 -7.36
CA ARG A 41 9.74 -20.06 -8.09
C ARG A 41 9.96 -21.34 -7.28
N MET A 42 10.07 -21.22 -5.96
CA MET A 42 10.17 -22.37 -5.04
C MET A 42 8.82 -23.06 -4.78
N GLY A 43 7.71 -22.53 -5.29
CA GLY A 43 6.37 -23.08 -5.10
C GLY A 43 5.80 -22.90 -3.69
N VAL A 44 6.34 -21.98 -2.89
CA VAL A 44 5.92 -21.76 -1.49
C VAL A 44 4.42 -21.43 -1.37
N PRO A 45 3.85 -20.49 -2.16
CA PRO A 45 2.40 -20.21 -2.09
C PRO A 45 1.56 -21.44 -2.43
N ALA A 46 1.95 -22.17 -3.49
CA ALA A 46 1.23 -23.35 -3.95
C ALA A 46 1.26 -24.49 -2.91
N ALA A 47 2.38 -24.68 -2.22
CA ALA A 47 2.51 -25.66 -1.13
C ALA A 47 1.61 -25.32 0.07
N LEU A 48 1.26 -24.04 0.26
CA LEU A 48 0.32 -23.56 1.26
C LEU A 48 -1.14 -23.54 0.77
N GLY A 49 -1.41 -23.97 -0.47
CA GLY A 49 -2.75 -23.91 -1.07
C GLY A 49 -3.22 -22.49 -1.37
N MET A 50 -2.30 -21.55 -1.56
CA MET A 50 -2.58 -20.13 -1.79
C MET A 50 -2.08 -19.70 -3.17
N SER A 51 -2.71 -18.69 -3.76
CA SER A 51 -2.09 -17.92 -4.84
C SER A 51 -0.96 -17.04 -4.31
N THR A 52 -0.04 -16.61 -5.19
CA THR A 52 1.02 -15.66 -4.81
C THR A 52 0.45 -14.38 -4.17
N GLN A 53 -0.67 -13.86 -4.69
CA GLN A 53 -1.32 -12.66 -4.13
C GLN A 53 -1.88 -12.88 -2.73
N GLU A 54 -2.55 -14.01 -2.49
CA GLU A 54 -3.07 -14.34 -1.17
C GLU A 54 -1.93 -14.53 -0.16
N TRP A 55 -0.87 -15.21 -0.57
CA TRP A 55 0.32 -15.40 0.26
C TRP A 55 1.01 -14.07 0.60
N VAL A 56 1.20 -13.17 -0.37
CA VAL A 56 1.80 -11.86 -0.09
C VAL A 56 0.91 -11.05 0.87
N ARG A 57 -0.41 -11.08 0.71
CA ARG A 57 -1.33 -10.42 1.66
C ARG A 57 -1.22 -10.99 3.07
N SER A 58 -1.01 -12.29 3.24
CA SER A 58 -0.90 -12.91 4.57
C SER A 58 0.39 -12.56 5.31
N ILE A 59 1.46 -12.22 4.59
CA ILE A 59 2.75 -11.79 5.17
C ILE A 59 2.89 -10.26 5.33
N GLY A 60 1.82 -9.49 5.13
CA GLY A 60 1.80 -8.04 5.33
C GLY A 60 1.53 -7.19 4.08
N GLY A 61 1.31 -7.82 2.93
CA GLY A 61 1.00 -7.15 1.66
C GLY A 61 2.23 -6.76 0.83
N TYR A 62 1.98 -6.13 -0.31
CA TYR A 62 3.04 -5.66 -1.20
C TYR A 62 3.66 -4.38 -0.67
N VAL A 63 4.99 -4.33 -0.69
CA VAL A 63 5.72 -3.08 -0.50
C VAL A 63 5.35 -2.12 -1.63
N ARG A 64 5.01 -0.87 -1.27
CA ARG A 64 4.82 0.17 -2.27
C ARG A 64 6.19 0.50 -2.87
N VAL A 65 6.37 0.08 -4.11
CA VAL A 65 7.53 0.46 -4.93
C VAL A 65 7.24 1.79 -5.62
N GLU A 66 8.27 2.63 -5.74
CA GLU A 66 8.21 3.85 -6.55
C GLU A 66 7.92 3.50 -8.02
N ILE A 67 7.35 4.46 -8.77
CA ILE A 67 6.89 4.20 -10.15
C ILE A 67 8.04 3.72 -11.04
N ASP A 68 9.20 4.34 -10.96
CA ASP A 68 10.34 4.01 -11.82
C ASP A 68 10.94 2.65 -11.46
N GLU A 69 11.00 2.33 -10.16
CA GLU A 69 11.43 1.03 -9.66
C GLU A 69 10.47 -0.08 -10.10
N ARG A 70 9.15 0.17 -10.05
CA ARG A 70 8.14 -0.77 -10.55
C ARG A 70 8.29 -1.02 -12.04
N ARG A 71 8.58 0.02 -12.83
CA ARG A 71 8.81 -0.10 -14.28
C ARG A 71 10.05 -0.90 -14.61
N GLU A 72 11.14 -0.68 -13.89
CA GLU A 72 12.34 -1.50 -14.01
C GLU A 72 12.05 -2.96 -13.65
N ALA A 73 11.42 -3.22 -12.51
CA ALA A 73 11.05 -4.56 -12.08
C ALA A 73 10.09 -5.25 -13.08
N ALA A 74 9.09 -4.54 -13.61
CA ALA A 74 8.17 -5.08 -14.61
C ALA A 74 8.91 -5.50 -15.90
N ARG A 75 9.90 -4.72 -16.34
CA ARG A 75 10.75 -5.06 -17.48
C ARG A 75 11.63 -6.26 -17.19
N GLU A 76 12.32 -6.29 -16.05
CA GLU A 76 13.17 -7.41 -15.63
C GLU A 76 12.35 -8.72 -15.55
N LEU A 77 11.16 -8.66 -14.94
CA LEU A 77 10.28 -9.83 -14.77
C LEU A 77 9.79 -10.41 -16.11
N VAL A 78 9.44 -9.55 -17.07
CA VAL A 78 8.85 -9.98 -18.36
C VAL A 78 9.91 -10.23 -19.43
N ALA A 79 11.08 -9.62 -19.32
CA ALA A 79 12.16 -9.79 -20.28
C ALA A 79 12.56 -11.27 -20.41
N PRO A 80 12.85 -11.76 -21.63
CA PRO A 80 13.27 -13.14 -21.84
C PRO A 80 14.50 -13.54 -21.01
N VAL A 81 14.56 -14.81 -20.61
CA VAL A 81 15.66 -15.35 -19.78
C VAL A 81 17.02 -15.26 -20.50
N ASP A 82 17.05 -15.42 -21.82
CA ASP A 82 18.24 -15.27 -22.65
C ASP A 82 18.75 -13.83 -22.74
N GLN A 83 17.94 -12.85 -22.34
CA GLN A 83 18.29 -11.43 -22.24
C GLN A 83 18.55 -10.99 -20.79
N GLY A 84 18.63 -11.93 -19.85
CA GLY A 84 18.88 -11.65 -18.42
C GLY A 84 17.63 -11.24 -17.62
N GLY A 85 16.43 -11.44 -18.16
CA GLY A 85 15.18 -11.29 -17.42
C GLY A 85 14.67 -12.61 -16.83
N GLU A 86 13.42 -12.60 -16.35
CA GLU A 86 12.79 -13.78 -15.71
C GLU A 86 11.82 -14.53 -16.63
N GLY A 87 11.47 -13.97 -17.80
CA GLY A 87 10.63 -14.61 -18.81
C GLY A 87 9.19 -14.88 -18.38
N LEU A 88 8.69 -14.16 -17.37
CA LEU A 88 7.33 -14.33 -16.87
C LEU A 88 6.29 -13.76 -17.82
N SER A 89 5.10 -14.33 -17.80
CA SER A 89 3.94 -13.66 -18.40
C SER A 89 3.60 -12.38 -17.63
N GLN A 90 2.98 -11.40 -18.30
CA GLN A 90 2.54 -10.16 -17.64
C GLN A 90 1.59 -10.41 -16.47
N ARG A 91 0.81 -11.51 -16.51
CA ARG A 91 -0.09 -11.91 -15.42
C ARG A 91 0.70 -12.38 -14.19
N GLU A 92 1.77 -13.14 -14.39
CA GLU A 92 2.64 -13.60 -13.31
C GLU A 92 3.43 -12.44 -12.73
N ALA A 93 4.01 -11.58 -13.58
CA ALA A 93 4.67 -10.36 -13.14
C ALA A 93 3.73 -9.45 -12.32
N ALA A 94 2.46 -9.33 -12.73
CA ALA A 94 1.44 -8.58 -11.98
C ALA A 94 1.18 -9.19 -10.59
N ALA A 95 1.20 -10.52 -10.47
CA ALA A 95 1.08 -11.20 -9.19
C ALA A 95 2.35 -11.04 -8.31
N VAL A 96 3.53 -10.91 -8.89
CA VAL A 96 4.77 -10.62 -8.14
C VAL A 96 4.81 -9.17 -7.63
N LEU A 97 4.37 -8.22 -8.46
CA LEU A 97 4.41 -6.78 -8.15
C LEU A 97 3.19 -6.29 -7.37
N GLY A 98 2.11 -7.08 -7.29
CA GLY A 98 0.89 -6.69 -6.59
C GLY A 98 0.05 -5.65 -7.33
N VAL A 99 0.20 -5.54 -8.65
CA VAL A 99 -0.54 -4.59 -9.50
C VAL A 99 -1.40 -5.32 -10.52
N GLY A 100 -2.20 -4.57 -11.30
CA GLY A 100 -2.99 -5.15 -12.38
C GLY A 100 -2.15 -5.42 -13.63
N GLN A 101 -2.54 -6.40 -14.45
CA GLN A 101 -1.86 -6.72 -15.73
C GLN A 101 -1.74 -5.49 -16.64
N ALA A 102 -2.78 -4.66 -16.73
CA ALA A 102 -2.75 -3.43 -17.53
C ALA A 102 -1.69 -2.42 -17.04
N THR A 103 -1.34 -2.45 -15.75
CA THR A 103 -0.26 -1.64 -15.19
C THR A 103 1.10 -2.17 -15.63
N VAL A 104 1.32 -3.49 -15.53
CA VAL A 104 2.54 -4.14 -16.05
C VAL A 104 2.73 -3.88 -17.54
N GLN A 105 1.66 -4.02 -18.34
CA GLN A 105 1.71 -3.74 -19.77
C GLN A 105 2.15 -2.30 -20.05
N ARG A 106 1.58 -1.32 -19.33
CA ARG A 106 1.96 0.09 -19.45
C ARG A 106 3.41 0.32 -19.03
N ASP A 107 3.81 -0.24 -17.89
CA ASP A 107 5.15 -0.08 -17.32
C ASP A 107 6.24 -0.70 -18.21
N VAL A 108 5.96 -1.82 -18.88
CA VAL A 108 6.88 -2.44 -19.86
C VAL A 108 6.95 -1.63 -21.16
N SER A 109 5.85 -0.98 -21.56
CA SER A 109 5.78 -0.24 -22.83
C SER A 109 6.37 1.17 -22.76
N ASP A 110 6.60 1.72 -21.55
CA ASP A 110 7.02 3.09 -21.31
C ASP A 110 8.27 3.14 -20.39
N PRO A 111 9.48 2.91 -20.94
CA PRO A 111 10.69 2.68 -20.15
C PRO A 111 11.34 3.95 -19.58
N ASP A 112 11.10 5.12 -20.16
CA ASP A 112 11.83 6.35 -19.82
C ASP A 112 11.14 7.22 -18.78
N GLY A 113 9.89 6.89 -18.44
CA GLY A 113 9.19 7.49 -17.32
C GLY A 113 9.30 9.00 -17.24
N SER A 114 9.38 9.69 -18.39
CA SER A 114 9.34 11.15 -18.41
C SER A 114 8.15 11.55 -17.53
N PRO A 115 8.34 12.35 -16.46
CA PRO A 115 7.21 12.88 -15.74
C PRO A 115 6.35 13.48 -16.84
N ALA A 116 5.10 13.07 -16.93
CA ALA A 116 4.24 13.55 -17.96
C ALA A 116 4.13 15.09 -17.81
N VAL A 117 5.02 15.86 -18.45
CA VAL A 117 4.54 16.84 -19.40
C VAL A 117 3.73 15.98 -20.32
N VAL A 118 2.42 15.88 -20.08
CA VAL A 118 1.47 15.12 -20.89
C VAL A 118 1.91 15.30 -22.36
N PRO A 119 2.63 14.35 -22.96
CA PRO A 119 2.88 14.42 -24.39
C PRO A 119 1.58 13.85 -24.92
N ASP A 120 0.76 14.76 -25.40
CA ASP A 120 -0.58 14.52 -25.94
C ASP A 120 -0.72 13.08 -26.42
N ALA A 121 -1.64 12.38 -25.75
CA ALA A 121 -1.97 10.98 -25.93
C ALA A 121 -1.79 10.57 -27.40
N HIS A 122 -0.99 9.52 -27.67
CA HIS A 122 -0.93 8.78 -28.94
C HIS A 122 -1.68 9.53 -30.03
N ALA A 123 -1.11 10.54 -30.71
CA ALA A 123 -1.87 11.47 -31.55
C ALA A 123 -3.04 10.72 -32.18
N ASP A 124 -4.21 10.86 -31.55
CA ASP A 124 -5.25 9.84 -31.61
C ASP A 124 -6.00 10.19 -32.87
N THR A 125 -5.29 10.01 -33.98
CA THR A 125 -5.60 10.71 -35.20
C THR A 125 -6.73 9.95 -35.81
N ARG A 126 -7.91 10.57 -35.78
CA ARG A 126 -8.98 10.11 -36.63
C ARG A 126 -8.47 10.29 -38.05
N ILE A 127 -8.39 9.19 -38.78
CA ILE A 127 -8.21 9.23 -40.22
C ILE A 127 -9.59 9.56 -40.79
N ASP A 128 -9.74 10.78 -41.30
CA ASP A 128 -10.96 11.16 -41.99
C ASP A 128 -11.04 10.46 -43.36
N PRO A 129 -12.22 10.43 -44.01
CA PRO A 129 -12.43 9.68 -45.25
C PRO A 129 -11.48 10.07 -46.40
N ASP A 130 -10.86 11.25 -46.31
CA ASP A 130 -9.90 11.79 -47.28
C ASP A 130 -8.42 11.43 -46.97
N GLY A 131 -8.18 10.66 -45.90
CA GLY A 131 -6.84 10.25 -45.48
C GLY A 131 -6.08 11.28 -44.64
N SER A 132 -6.70 12.43 -44.33
CA SER A 132 -6.11 13.41 -43.42
C SER A 132 -6.10 12.90 -41.97
N ARG A 133 -5.01 13.18 -41.26
CA ARG A 133 -4.83 12.85 -39.84
C ARG A 133 -5.15 14.08 -39.01
N LEU A 134 -6.33 14.11 -38.40
CA LEU A 134 -6.69 15.18 -37.46
C LEU A 134 -6.46 14.71 -36.03
N PRO A 135 -5.89 15.54 -35.13
CA PRO A 135 -5.79 15.19 -33.72
C PRO A 135 -7.21 14.93 -33.19
N ARG A 136 -7.45 13.78 -32.54
CA ARG A 136 -8.70 13.62 -31.79
C ARG A 136 -8.74 14.73 -30.77
N ARG A 137 -9.92 15.35 -30.70
CA ARG A 137 -10.24 16.28 -29.63
C ARG A 137 -9.92 15.57 -28.30
N PRO A 138 -9.12 16.18 -27.41
CA PRO A 138 -8.86 15.59 -26.10
C PRO A 138 -10.18 15.20 -25.46
N PRO A 139 -10.23 14.09 -24.69
CA PRO A 139 -11.44 13.72 -23.99
C PRO A 139 -11.90 14.95 -23.21
N VAL A 140 -13.16 15.34 -23.42
CA VAL A 140 -13.74 16.40 -22.62
C VAL A 140 -13.85 15.83 -21.22
N ILE A 141 -12.82 16.08 -20.40
CA ILE A 141 -12.85 15.79 -18.98
C ILE A 141 -13.89 16.76 -18.43
N ASP A 142 -15.05 16.20 -18.12
CA ASP A 142 -16.09 16.93 -17.42
C ASP A 142 -15.58 17.22 -16.00
N PRO A 143 -15.30 18.49 -15.64
CA PRO A 143 -14.78 18.83 -14.32
C PRO A 143 -15.74 18.43 -13.20
N GLU A 144 -17.04 18.37 -13.48
CA GLU A 144 -18.03 17.91 -12.50
C GLU A 144 -17.88 16.40 -12.25
N ARG A 145 -17.64 15.64 -13.32
CA ARG A 145 -17.37 14.20 -13.20
C ARG A 145 -16.09 13.92 -12.43
N GLU A 146 -15.01 14.65 -12.70
CA GLU A 146 -13.74 14.48 -12.00
C GLU A 146 -13.86 14.80 -10.51
N ARG A 147 -14.57 15.89 -10.15
CA ARG A 147 -14.89 16.21 -8.75
C ARG A 147 -15.72 15.11 -8.11
N ALA A 148 -16.74 14.60 -8.79
CA ALA A 148 -17.56 13.50 -8.29
C ALA A 148 -16.75 12.21 -8.08
N ASP A 149 -15.79 11.92 -8.95
CA ASP A 149 -14.87 10.79 -8.81
C ASP A 149 -13.93 10.97 -7.62
N ALA A 150 -13.35 12.16 -7.45
CA ALA A 150 -12.49 12.48 -6.32
C ALA A 150 -13.25 12.37 -4.98
N GLU A 151 -14.50 12.85 -4.93
CA GLU A 151 -15.36 12.70 -3.75
C GLU A 151 -15.70 11.24 -3.47
N ARG A 152 -15.98 10.43 -4.51
CA ARG A 152 -16.20 8.98 -4.34
C ARG A 152 -14.97 8.31 -3.74
N GLN A 153 -13.78 8.63 -4.26
CA GLN A 153 -12.53 8.05 -3.77
C GLN A 153 -12.29 8.45 -2.31
N ALA A 154 -12.44 9.73 -1.97
CA ALA A 154 -12.29 10.22 -0.60
C ALA A 154 -13.22 9.50 0.39
N ARG A 155 -14.48 9.24 -0.01
CA ARG A 155 -15.41 8.45 0.81
C ARG A 155 -14.94 7.00 0.97
N SER A 156 -14.46 6.38 -0.11
CA SER A 156 -13.94 5.01 -0.07
C SER A 156 -12.73 4.87 0.86
N ASP A 157 -11.82 5.83 0.82
CA ASP A 157 -10.64 5.86 1.68
C ASP A 157 -11.02 6.03 3.15
N LEU A 158 -12.00 6.90 3.43
CA LEU A 158 -12.55 7.09 4.77
C LEU A 158 -13.16 5.79 5.31
N TYR A 159 -14.00 5.11 4.53
CA TYR A 159 -14.58 3.82 4.94
C TYR A 159 -13.50 2.75 5.18
N THR A 160 -12.48 2.70 4.33
CA THR A 160 -11.35 1.79 4.51
C THR A 160 -10.62 2.06 5.83
N GLY A 161 -10.42 3.33 6.18
CA GLY A 161 -9.82 3.74 7.45
C GLY A 161 -10.65 3.29 8.67
N ILE A 162 -11.97 3.49 8.62
CA ILE A 162 -12.90 3.06 9.67
C ILE A 162 -12.86 1.53 9.84
N CYS A 163 -12.94 0.77 8.75
CA CYS A 163 -12.89 -0.70 8.80
C CYS A 163 -11.59 -1.21 9.44
N ARG A 164 -10.45 -0.60 9.12
CA ARG A 164 -9.16 -0.96 9.73
C ARG A 164 -9.14 -0.66 11.23
N ALA A 165 -9.63 0.52 11.64
CA ALA A 165 -9.71 0.87 13.05
C ALA A 165 -10.57 -0.11 13.85
N VAL A 166 -11.75 -0.48 13.33
CA VAL A 166 -12.63 -1.48 13.95
C VAL A 166 -11.97 -2.84 14.03
N GLN A 167 -11.30 -3.30 12.96
CA GLN A 167 -10.55 -4.56 12.96
C GLN A 167 -9.44 -4.57 14.02
N THR A 168 -8.69 -3.47 14.13
CA THR A 168 -7.65 -3.32 15.15
C THR A 168 -8.25 -3.40 16.56
N VAL A 169 -9.33 -2.68 16.85
CA VAL A 169 -10.02 -2.76 18.16
C VAL A 169 -10.56 -4.17 18.43
N GLY A 170 -11.17 -4.81 17.43
CA GLY A 170 -11.66 -6.19 17.53
C GLY A 170 -10.54 -7.20 17.81
N ALA A 171 -9.34 -7.00 17.25
CA ALA A 171 -8.18 -7.83 17.54
C ALA A 171 -7.68 -7.65 18.99
N TYR A 172 -7.78 -6.44 19.55
CA TYR A 172 -7.53 -6.21 20.98
C TYR A 172 -8.60 -6.84 21.88
N GLY A 173 -9.82 -7.07 21.39
CA GLY A 173 -10.85 -7.82 22.12
C GLY A 173 -10.48 -9.27 22.46
N GLY A 174 -9.38 -9.80 21.89
CA GLY A 174 -8.76 -11.06 22.32
C GLY A 174 -8.06 -10.99 23.69
N TYR A 175 -7.75 -9.79 24.18
CA TYR A 175 -7.41 -9.57 25.59
C TYR A 175 -8.72 -9.64 26.37
N ALA A 176 -9.01 -10.80 26.94
CA ALA A 176 -10.25 -11.07 27.68
C ALA A 176 -10.46 -10.15 28.89
N ASP A 177 -9.46 -9.37 29.27
CA ASP A 177 -9.46 -8.48 30.42
C ASP A 177 -8.98 -7.07 30.01
N ILE A 178 -9.92 -6.28 29.49
CA ILE A 178 -9.66 -4.87 29.15
C ILE A 178 -9.32 -4.06 30.41
N ASP A 179 -9.81 -4.46 31.58
CA ASP A 179 -9.52 -3.81 32.85
C ASP A 179 -8.06 -4.05 33.24
N ALA A 180 -7.52 -5.26 33.03
CA ALA A 180 -6.10 -5.53 33.20
C ALA A 180 -5.23 -4.72 32.23
N LEU A 181 -5.63 -4.64 30.96
CA LEU A 181 -4.92 -3.82 29.98
C LEU A 181 -4.90 -2.35 30.43
N MET A 182 -6.05 -1.79 30.83
CA MET A 182 -6.16 -0.42 31.30
C MET A 182 -5.45 -0.19 32.63
N ALA A 183 -5.31 -1.20 33.49
CA ALA A 183 -4.56 -1.14 34.74
C ALA A 183 -3.04 -1.15 34.51
N GLU A 184 -2.58 -1.76 33.42
CA GLU A 184 -1.17 -1.71 32.98
C GLU A 184 -0.83 -0.35 32.33
N PHE A 185 -1.82 0.35 31.77
CA PHE A 185 -1.62 1.66 31.16
C PHE A 185 -1.52 2.78 32.20
N GLY A 186 -0.32 3.34 32.36
CA GLY A 186 -0.12 4.60 33.08
C GLY A 186 -0.61 5.79 32.25
N PRO A 187 -1.54 6.63 32.75
CA PRO A 187 -1.98 7.83 32.04
C PRO A 187 -0.83 8.77 31.66
N ASP A 188 0.20 8.80 32.51
CA ASP A 188 1.40 9.62 32.34
C ASP A 188 2.36 9.08 31.25
N GLU A 189 2.20 7.81 30.85
CA GLU A 189 2.98 7.18 29.77
C GLU A 189 2.41 7.46 28.37
N LEU A 190 1.16 7.93 28.32
CA LEU A 190 0.44 8.24 27.08
C LEU A 190 0.74 9.66 26.56
N ASP A 191 1.74 10.36 27.09
CA ASP A 191 1.94 11.79 26.81
C ASP A 191 3.00 12.10 25.72
N PRO A 192 2.66 11.82 24.46
CA PRO A 192 2.83 12.77 23.37
C PRO A 192 1.50 13.51 23.12
N PRO A 193 1.53 14.80 22.69
CA PRO A 193 0.34 15.63 22.44
C PRO A 193 -0.71 15.03 21.49
N GLN A 194 -0.30 14.06 20.68
CA GLN A 194 -1.12 13.41 19.67
C GLN A 194 -2.05 12.34 20.27
N ILE A 195 -1.57 11.55 21.23
CA ILE A 195 -2.36 10.48 21.86
C ILE A 195 -3.43 11.10 22.77
N ALA A 196 -3.05 12.10 23.57
CA ALA A 196 -3.99 12.84 24.41
C ALA A 196 -5.14 13.46 23.61
N ARG A 197 -4.84 14.00 22.42
CA ARG A 197 -5.88 14.52 21.51
C ARG A 197 -6.77 13.40 20.97
N ALA A 198 -6.20 12.28 20.53
CA ALA A 198 -6.97 11.16 20.00
C ALA A 198 -7.91 10.56 21.05
N LEU A 199 -7.45 10.44 22.30
CA LEU A 199 -8.21 9.89 23.43
C LEU A 199 -9.05 10.95 24.18
N ALA A 200 -9.21 12.14 23.62
CA ALA A 200 -10.09 13.15 24.20
C ALA A 200 -11.53 12.62 24.31
N ARG A 201 -12.23 12.98 25.39
CA ARG A 201 -13.59 12.48 25.71
C ARG A 201 -14.57 12.66 24.55
N ASP A 202 -14.51 13.78 23.85
CA ASP A 202 -15.40 14.07 22.72
C ASP A 202 -15.16 13.11 21.55
N ASN A 203 -13.89 12.80 21.26
CA ASN A 203 -13.51 11.83 20.23
C ASN A 203 -13.95 10.41 20.60
N LEU A 204 -13.78 10.00 21.87
CA LEU A 204 -14.25 8.70 22.36
C LEU A 204 -15.78 8.59 22.30
N THR A 205 -16.49 9.68 22.61
CA THR A 205 -17.95 9.74 22.52
C THR A 205 -18.42 9.61 21.07
N ALA A 206 -17.77 10.31 20.14
CA ALA A 206 -18.04 10.20 18.72
C ALA A 206 -17.76 8.79 18.17
N ALA A 207 -16.63 8.18 18.59
CA ALA A 207 -16.27 6.82 18.21
C ALA A 207 -17.30 5.79 18.71
N ARG A 208 -17.76 5.92 19.96
CA ARG A 208 -18.84 5.08 20.50
C ARG A 208 -20.11 5.20 19.67
N HIS A 209 -20.56 6.42 19.39
CA HIS A 209 -21.77 6.63 18.60
C HIS A 209 -21.64 6.01 17.20
N LEU A 210 -20.50 6.18 16.53
CA LEU A 210 -20.22 5.54 15.25
C LEU A 210 -20.33 4.01 15.33
N ILE A 211 -19.75 3.39 16.36
CA ILE A 211 -19.81 1.93 16.54
C ILE A 211 -21.26 1.48 16.75
N ASP A 212 -22.03 2.18 17.59
CA ASP A 212 -23.43 1.88 17.85
C ASP A 212 -24.24 1.91 16.53
N GLU A 213 -24.05 2.94 15.70
CA GLU A 213 -24.70 3.05 14.38
C GLU A 213 -24.26 1.95 13.39
N LEU A 214 -22.97 1.59 13.39
CA LEU A 214 -22.46 0.50 12.55
C LEU A 214 -23.07 -0.86 12.95
N MET A 215 -23.29 -1.09 14.24
CA MET A 215 -23.97 -2.30 14.72
C MET A 215 -25.44 -2.34 14.28
N VAL A 216 -26.15 -1.21 14.36
CA VAL A 216 -27.53 -1.10 13.86
C VAL A 216 -27.56 -1.38 12.35
N TRP A 217 -26.65 -0.77 11.59
CA TRP A 217 -26.55 -0.96 10.15
C TRP A 217 -26.29 -2.42 9.76
N GLN A 218 -25.39 -3.11 10.48
CA GLN A 218 -25.06 -4.52 10.21
C GLN A 218 -26.23 -5.47 10.51
N ALA A 219 -27.15 -5.08 11.39
CA ALA A 219 -28.34 -5.86 11.74
C ALA A 219 -29.51 -5.66 10.75
N LEU A 220 -29.37 -4.78 9.76
CA LEU A 220 -30.38 -4.62 8.70
C LEU A 220 -30.40 -5.85 7.78
N PRO A 221 -31.60 -6.29 7.33
CA PRO A 221 -31.77 -7.50 6.51
C PRO A 221 -31.22 -7.38 5.08
#